data_AF-A0A6V7TIG4-F1
#
_entry.id   AF-A0A6V7TIG4-F1
#
_cell.length_a   1.000
_cell.length_b   1.000
_cell.length_c   1.000
_cell.angle_alpha   90.00
_cell.angle_beta   90.00
_cell.angle_gamma   90.00
#
_symmetry.space_group_name_H-M   'P 1'
#
loop_
_entity.id
_entity.type
_entity.pdbx_description
1 polymer ?
#
loop_
_entity_poly.entity_id
_entity_poly.type
_entity_poly.pdbx_seq_one_letter_code
_entity_poly.pdbx_strand_id
1 'polypeptide(L)'
;MRTIFPLDFSYSFVFALFNILSTVIRFNRDEYNMLVYIRNFQGIILLLFIHAIITLIVYDYFLKKQNEIRKNFVKINMNISSEIYFKNLNLAWK
;
A
#
# COMPACT_ATOMS: atom_id res chain seq x y z
N MET A 1 -6.26 9.93 -0.78
CA MET A 1 -7.08 8.81 -1.27
C MET A 1 -6.52 8.11 -2.51
N ARG A 2 -5.83 8.77 -3.47
CA ARG A 2 -5.25 8.09 -4.65
C ARG A 2 -4.15 7.04 -4.37
N THR A 3 -3.46 7.12 -3.23
CA THR A 3 -2.39 6.17 -2.86
C THR A 3 -2.87 4.82 -2.32
N ILE A 4 -4.15 4.70 -1.95
CA ILE A 4 -4.70 3.47 -1.34
C ILE A 4 -5.21 2.50 -2.43
N PHE A 5 -5.66 3.03 -3.57
CA PHE A 5 -6.27 2.26 -4.66
C PHE A 5 -5.44 1.06 -5.17
N PRO A 6 -4.10 1.15 -5.36
CA PRO A 6 -3.32 0.00 -5.80
C PRO A 6 -3.24 -1.12 -4.75
N LEU A 7 -3.26 -0.75 -3.46
CA LEU A 7 -3.21 -1.69 -2.34
C LEU A 7 -4.57 -2.36 -2.14
N ASP A 8 -5.67 -1.60 -2.27
CA ASP A 8 -7.04 -2.14 -2.19
C ASP A 8 -7.30 -3.15 -3.32
N PHE A 9 -6.82 -2.86 -4.54
CA PHE A 9 -6.90 -3.77 -5.67
C PHE A 9 -6.06 -5.03 -5.43
N SER A 10 -4.81 -4.87 -4.96
CA SER A 10 -3.93 -6.00 -4.65
C SER A 10 -4.53 -6.93 -3.60
N TYR A 11 -5.11 -6.35 -2.54
CA TYR A 11 -5.80 -7.09 -1.49
C TYR A 11 -7.00 -7.86 -2.06
N SER A 12 -7.85 -7.20 -2.84
CA SER A 12 -9.04 -7.83 -3.43
C SER A 12 -8.66 -9.00 -4.36
N PHE A 13 -7.59 -8.84 -5.14
CA PHE A 13 -7.07 -9.90 -6.01
C PHE A 13 -6.55 -11.10 -5.23
N VAL A 14 -5.70 -10.88 -4.21
CA VAL A 14 -5.15 -11.96 -3.37
C VAL A 14 -6.26 -12.65 -2.58
N PHE A 15 -7.25 -11.89 -2.11
CA PHE A 15 -8.39 -12.46 -1.40
C PHE A 15 -9.29 -13.30 -2.32
N ALA A 16 -9.53 -12.86 -3.55
CA ALA A 16 -10.24 -13.67 -4.54
C ALA A 16 -9.48 -14.97 -4.85
N LEU A 17 -8.16 -14.89 -5.04
CA LEU A 17 -7.30 -16.06 -5.26
C LEU A 17 -7.35 -17.02 -4.07
N PHE A 18 -7.29 -16.51 -2.83
CA PHE A 18 -7.45 -17.30 -1.62
C PHE A 18 -8.77 -18.07 -1.61
N ASN A 19 -9.89 -17.41 -1.95
CA ASN A 19 -11.20 -18.05 -1.97
C ASN A 19 -11.28 -19.15 -3.04
N ILE A 20 -10.73 -18.92 -4.23
CA ILE A 20 -10.68 -19.93 -5.30
C ILE A 20 -9.88 -21.15 -4.84
N LEU A 21 -8.66 -20.94 -4.35
CA LEU A 21 -7.79 -22.04 -3.91
C LEU A 21 -8.39 -22.78 -2.71
N SER A 22 -8.97 -22.06 -1.75
CA SER A 22 -9.66 -22.66 -0.59
C SER A 22 -10.82 -23.53 -1.04
N THR A 23 -11.59 -23.08 -2.03
CA THR A 23 -12.73 -23.83 -2.57
C THR A 23 -12.26 -25.11 -3.27
N VAL A 24 -11.21 -25.03 -4.09
CA VAL A 24 -10.63 -26.21 -4.77
C VAL A 24 -10.18 -27.27 -3.76
N ILE A 25 -9.47 -26.86 -2.70
CA ILE A 25 -9.02 -27.80 -1.66
C ILE A 25 -10.19 -28.41 -0.89
N ARG A 26 -11.22 -27.62 -0.58
CA ARG A 26 -12.41 -28.12 0.12
C ARG A 26 -13.21 -29.10 -0.74
N PHE A 27 -13.28 -28.86 -2.05
CA PHE A 27 -13.98 -29.75 -2.98
C PHE A 27 -13.29 -31.12 -3.06
N ASN A 28 -11.95 -31.14 -3.09
CA ASN A 28 -11.17 -32.37 -3.13
C ASN A 28 -10.85 -32.95 -1.75
N ARG A 29 -11.56 -32.53 -0.69
CA ARG A 29 -11.24 -32.91 0.69
C ARG A 29 -11.26 -34.42 0.89
N ASP A 30 -12.22 -35.11 0.27
CA ASP A 30 -12.44 -36.54 0.45
C ASP A 30 -11.36 -37.38 -0.27
N GLU A 31 -10.67 -36.79 -1.26
CA GLU A 31 -9.56 -37.41 -1.98
C GLU A 31 -8.21 -37.21 -1.26
N TYR A 32 -8.13 -36.27 -0.33
CA TYR A 32 -6.90 -35.95 0.40
C TYR A 32 -6.84 -36.67 1.76
N ASN A 33 -5.67 -37.23 2.06
CA ASN A 33 -5.32 -37.57 3.44
C ASN A 33 -5.40 -36.32 4.33
N MET A 34 -5.92 -36.48 5.56
CA MET A 34 -6.18 -35.37 6.49
C MET A 34 -4.94 -34.48 6.73
N LEU A 35 -3.75 -35.08 6.83
CA LEU A 35 -2.48 -34.35 6.96
C LEU A 35 -2.17 -33.47 5.74
N VAL A 36 -2.42 -33.98 4.53
CA VAL A 36 -2.19 -33.27 3.27
C VAL A 36 -3.19 -32.10 3.14
N TYR A 37 -4.45 -32.35 3.49
CA TYR A 37 -5.48 -31.31 3.54
C TYR A 37 -5.08 -30.16 4.46
N ILE A 38 -4.73 -30.45 5.72
CA ILE A 38 -4.33 -29.42 6.70
C ILE A 38 -3.11 -28.65 6.21
N ARG A 39 -2.08 -29.35 5.72
CA ARG A 39 -0.85 -28.72 5.21
C ARG A 39 -1.14 -27.76 4.06
N ASN A 40 -1.94 -28.19 3.07
CA ASN A 40 -2.24 -27.35 1.91
C ASN A 40 -3.12 -26.15 2.32
N PHE A 41 -4.08 -26.35 3.22
CA PHE A 41 -4.91 -25.27 3.74
C PHE A 41 -4.09 -24.24 4.53
N GLN A 42 -3.16 -24.69 5.37
CA GLN A 42 -2.23 -23.80 6.08
C GLN A 42 -1.28 -23.07 5.13
N GLY A 43 -0.82 -23.73 4.06
CA GLY A 43 0.01 -23.09 3.03
C GLY A 43 -0.72 -21.93 2.33
N ILE A 44 -2.01 -22.09 2.05
CA ILE A 44 -2.83 -21.01 1.50
C ILE A 44 -3.00 -19.87 2.50
N ILE A 45 -3.22 -20.17 3.78
CA ILE A 45 -3.31 -19.14 4.83
C ILE A 45 -1.99 -18.38 4.96
N LEU A 46 -0.84 -19.07 4.87
CA LEU A 46 0.47 -18.44 4.92
C LEU A 46 0.64 -17.40 3.79
N LEU A 47 0.09 -17.67 2.60
CA LEU A 47 0.12 -16.74 1.47
C LEU A 47 -0.60 -15.42 1.79
N LEU A 48 -1.74 -15.46 2.49
CA LEU A 48 -2.42 -14.26 2.98
C LEU A 48 -1.56 -13.48 3.98
N PHE A 49 -0.90 -14.18 4.91
CA PHE A 49 -0.02 -13.54 5.89
C PHE A 49 1.18 -12.86 5.23
N ILE A 50 1.83 -13.53 4.28
CA ILE A 50 2.94 -12.97 3.53
C ILE A 50 2.48 -11.72 2.77
N HIS A 51 1.31 -11.77 2.12
CA HIS A 51 0.76 -10.61 1.44
C HIS A 51 0.50 -9.45 2.40
N ALA A 52 -0.09 -9.70 3.58
CA ALA A 52 -0.33 -8.66 4.58
C ALA A 52 0.97 -7.98 5.04
N ILE A 53 2.04 -8.75 5.25
CA ILE A 53 3.37 -8.21 5.62
C ILE A 53 3.92 -7.32 4.50
N ILE A 54 3.87 -7.79 3.26
CA ILE A 54 4.33 -7.00 2.10
C ILE A 54 3.53 -5.70 1.98
N THR A 55 2.22 -5.77 2.11
CA THR A 55 1.32 -4.62 2.07
C THR A 55 1.66 -3.60 3.16
N LEU A 56 1.97 -4.05 4.38
CA LEU A 56 2.41 -3.17 5.47
C LEU A 56 3.71 -2.43 5.12
N ILE A 57 4.71 -3.15 4.59
CA ILE A 57 6.01 -2.58 4.21
C ILE A 57 5.83 -1.54 3.09
N VAL A 58 5.07 -1.90 2.05
CA VAL A 58 4.79 -1.01 0.92
C VAL A 58 4.04 0.24 1.40
N TYR A 59 3.05 0.08 2.27
CA TYR A 59 2.29 1.20 2.83
C TYR A 59 3.18 2.15 3.64
N ASP A 60 4.04 1.63 4.51
CA ASP A 60 5.00 2.44 5.28
C ASP A 60 5.94 3.22 4.36
N TYR A 61 6.49 2.57 3.32
CA TYR A 61 7.32 3.23 2.32
C TYR A 61 6.59 4.39 1.62
N PHE A 62 5.35 4.17 1.16
CA PHE A 62 4.56 5.21 0.50
C PHE A 62 4.20 6.37 1.43
N LEU A 63 3.87 6.10 2.70
CA LEU A 63 3.59 7.15 3.69
C LEU A 63 4.83 8.02 3.96
N LYS A 64 6.00 7.39 4.11
CA LYS A 64 7.27 8.11 4.27
C LYS A 64 7.53 9.00 3.05
N LYS A 65 7.37 8.45 1.84
CA LYS A 65 7.61 9.20 0.60
C LYS A 65 6.64 10.37 0.43
N GLN A 66 5.37 10.17 0.76
CA GLN A 66 4.37 11.25 0.69
C GLN A 66 4.68 12.38 1.67
N ASN A 67 5.15 12.05 2.88
CA ASN A 67 5.57 13.04 3.87
C ASN A 67 6.79 13.86 3.41
N GLU A 68 7.78 13.23 2.76
CA GLU A 68 8.92 13.96 2.16
C GLU A 68 8.46 14.94 1.08
N ILE A 69 7.63 14.49 0.15
CA ILE A 69 7.10 15.34 -0.93
C ILE A 69 6.34 16.53 -0.34
N ARG A 70 5.49 16.30 0.67
CA ARG A 70 4.74 17.38 1.34
C ARG A 70 5.67 18.39 2.00
N LYS A 71 6.71 17.94 2.72
CA LYS A 71 7.70 18.83 3.36
C LYS A 71 8.43 19.69 2.33
N ASN A 72 8.86 19.10 1.21
CA ASN A 72 9.56 19.81 0.15
C ASN A 72 8.65 20.82 -0.56
N PHE A 73 7.39 20.46 -0.81
CA PHE A 73 6.41 21.38 -1.40
C PHE A 73 6.14 22.60 -0.51
N VAL A 74 5.97 22.39 0.81
CA VAL A 74 5.80 23.50 1.77
C VAL A 74 7.03 24.39 1.81
N LYS A 75 8.24 23.80 1.83
CA LYS A 75 9.50 24.57 1.84
C LYS A 75 9.67 25.42 0.58
N ILE A 76 9.36 24.87 -0.59
CA ILE A 76 9.45 25.59 -1.88
C ILE A 76 8.46 26.75 -1.91
N ASN A 77 7.19 26.52 -1.52
CA ASN A 77 6.19 27.58 -1.54
C ASN A 77 6.43 28.69 -0.51
N MET A 78 7.01 28.37 0.66
CA MET A 78 7.45 29.39 1.61
C MET A 78 8.50 30.33 1.03
N ASN A 79 9.48 29.79 0.30
CA ASN A 79 10.52 30.61 -0.35
C ASN A 79 9.96 31.45 -1.51
N ILE A 80 9.02 30.93 -2.29
CA ILE A 80 8.37 31.71 -3.36
C ILE A 80 7.57 32.87 -2.76
N SER A 81 6.86 32.65 -1.65
CA SER A 81 6.11 33.71 -0.97
C SER A 81 7.02 34.81 -0.40
N SER A 82 8.18 34.45 0.15
CA SER A 82 9.12 35.44 0.68
C SER A 82 9.81 36.21 -0.44
N GLU A 83 10.22 35.55 -1.53
CA GLU A 83 10.76 36.24 -2.71
C GLU A 83 9.78 37.24 -3.32
N ILE A 84 8.50 36.87 -3.45
CA ILE A 84 7.45 37.78 -3.95
C ILE A 84 7.27 38.98 -3.01
N TYR A 85 7.26 38.76 -1.70
CA TYR A 85 7.17 39.83 -0.70
C TYR A 85 8.34 40.82 -0.81
N PHE A 86 9.58 40.33 -0.84
CA PHE A 86 10.76 41.19 -0.96
C PHE A 86 10.85 41.91 -2.30
N LYS A 87 10.37 41.29 -3.39
CA LYS A 87 10.30 41.94 -4.71
C LYS A 87 9.31 43.11 -4.72
N ASN A 88 8.14 42.94 -4.10
CA ASN A 88 7.15 44.01 -3.95
C ASN A 88 7.65 45.13 -3.03
N LEU A 89 8.37 44.79 -1.96
CA LEU A 89 9.00 45.78 -1.08
C LEU A 89 10.03 46.62 -1.86
N ASN A 90 10.92 45.99 -2.63
CA ASN A 90 11.90 46.72 -3.45
C ASN A 90 11.26 47.62 -4.52
N LEU A 91 10.08 47.27 -5.03
CA LEU A 91 9.32 48.11 -5.96
C LEU A 91 8.65 49.30 -5.27
N ALA A 92 8.18 49.14 -4.02
CA ALA A 92 7.53 50.21 -3.26
C ALA A 92 8.51 51.26 -2.72
N TRP A 93 9.79 50.93 -2.63
CA TRP A 93 10.86 51.82 -2.14
C TRP A 93 11.69 52.44 -3.29
N LYS A 94 11.27 52.25 -4.54
CA LYS A 94 11.83 52.90 -5.75
C LYS A 94 10.89 54.00 -6.21
#